data_AF-A0A7W6Q611-F1
#
_entry.id   AF-A0A7W6Q611-F1
#
_cell.length_a   1.000
_cell.length_b   1.000
_cell.length_c   1.000
_cell.angle_alpha   90.00
_cell.angle_beta   90.00
_cell.angle_gamma   90.00
#
_symmetry.space_group_name_H-M   'P 1'
#
loop_
_entity.id
_entity.type
_entity.pdbx_description
1 polymer ?
#
loop_
_entity_poly.entity_id
_entity_poly.type
_entity_poly.pdbx_seq_one_letter_code
_entity_poly.pdbx_strand_id
1 'polypeptide(L)'
;MSRATAQILITCFGLGMGACTQFPDLDSTQTAEIDAAAYPALVPLEPLLAQAQTTGPDPVQTQGALDARLSALRARANGLRGTVLTNAEKERLRAGLR
;
A
#
# COMPACT_ATOMS: atom_id res chain seq x y z
N MET A 1 -24.72 -13.81 -28.47
CA MET A 1 -24.24 -12.94 -27.37
C MET A 1 -25.13 -13.15 -26.16
N SER A 2 -24.55 -13.49 -25.00
CA SER A 2 -25.29 -13.82 -23.78
C SER A 2 -25.91 -12.56 -23.17
N ARG A 3 -27.11 -12.67 -22.60
CA ARG A 3 -27.78 -11.57 -21.88
C ARG A 3 -26.87 -10.97 -20.80
N ALA A 4 -26.00 -11.80 -20.22
CA ALA A 4 -24.98 -11.38 -19.27
C ALA A 4 -23.96 -10.38 -19.85
N THR A 5 -23.55 -10.56 -21.11
CA THR A 5 -22.56 -9.68 -21.76
C THR A 5 -23.15 -8.29 -22.01
N ALA A 6 -24.43 -8.22 -22.40
CA ALA A 6 -25.15 -6.96 -22.59
C ALA A 6 -25.35 -6.21 -21.25
N GLN A 7 -25.66 -6.95 -20.18
CA GLN A 7 -25.92 -6.35 -18.87
C GLN A 7 -24.66 -5.78 -18.20
N ILE A 8 -23.50 -6.43 -18.39
CA ILE A 8 -22.20 -5.90 -17.96
C ILE A 8 -21.87 -4.61 -18.72
N LEU A 9 -22.10 -4.57 -20.03
CA LEU A 9 -21.83 -3.40 -20.88
C LEU A 9 -22.71 -2.20 -20.50
N ILE A 10 -24.00 -2.43 -20.22
CA ILE A 10 -24.93 -1.38 -19.77
C ILE A 10 -24.52 -0.80 -18.41
N THR A 11 -24.09 -1.65 -17.48
CA THR A 11 -23.70 -1.22 -16.12
C THR A 11 -22.41 -0.40 -16.14
N CYS A 12 -21.40 -0.84 -16.90
CA CYS A 12 -20.15 -0.09 -17.08
C CYS A 12 -20.39 1.26 -17.78
N PHE A 13 -21.27 1.31 -18.78
CA PHE A 13 -21.59 2.55 -19.47
C PHE A 13 -22.30 3.56 -18.56
N GLY A 14 -23.22 3.08 -17.70
CA GLY A 14 -23.90 3.92 -16.71
C GLY A 14 -22.96 4.54 -15.66
N LEU A 15 -21.99 3.78 -15.15
CA LEU A 15 -21.01 4.29 -14.19
C LEU A 15 -20.05 5.32 -14.81
N GLY A 16 -19.68 5.15 -16.08
CA GLY A 16 -18.74 6.06 -16.77
C GLY A 16 -19.31 7.46 -17.02
N MET A 17 -20.63 7.59 -17.21
CA MET A 17 -21.25 8.90 -17.50
C MET A 17 -21.26 9.85 -16.29
N GLY A 18 -21.16 9.33 -15.07
CA GLY A 18 -21.05 10.15 -13.85
C GLY A 18 -19.67 10.79 -13.64
N ALA A 19 -18.64 10.36 -14.39
CA ALA A 19 -17.29 10.95 -14.31
C ALA A 19 -17.09 12.14 -15.27
N CYS A 20 -18.01 12.33 -16.23
CA CYS A 20 -18.01 13.44 -17.18
C CYS A 20 -19.05 14.52 -16.81
N THR A 21 -19.26 14.77 -15.53
CA THR A 21 -20.14 15.87 -15.08
C THR A 21 -19.44 17.21 -15.28
N GLN A 22 -20.21 18.23 -15.62
CA GLN A 22 -19.73 19.60 -15.72
C GLN A 22 -19.07 20.03 -14.40
N PHE A 23 -17.84 20.57 -14.49
CA PHE A 23 -17.18 21.18 -13.34
C PHE A 23 -18.08 22.29 -12.80
N PRO A 24 -18.37 22.33 -11.49
CA PRO A 24 -19.25 23.34 -10.91
C PRO A 24 -18.66 24.74 -11.12
N ASP A 25 -19.52 25.71 -11.38
CA ASP A 25 -19.13 27.11 -11.53
C ASP A 25 -18.70 27.67 -10.16
N LEU A 26 -17.40 27.64 -9.88
CA LEU A 26 -16.82 28.11 -8.62
C LEU A 26 -16.80 29.63 -8.53
N ASP A 27 -16.91 30.34 -9.65
CA ASP A 27 -16.89 31.82 -9.69
C ASP A 27 -18.10 32.37 -8.92
N SER A 28 -19.21 31.62 -8.86
CA SER A 28 -20.39 31.95 -8.04
C SER A 28 -20.13 31.97 -6.53
N THR A 29 -19.08 31.30 -6.06
CA THR A 29 -18.70 31.24 -4.64
C THR A 29 -17.62 32.26 -4.28
N GLN A 30 -17.06 32.93 -5.29
CA GLN A 30 -16.02 33.93 -5.13
C GLN A 30 -16.67 35.27 -4.82
N THR A 31 -16.32 35.85 -3.68
CA THR A 31 -16.76 37.20 -3.31
C THR A 31 -15.79 38.23 -3.87
N ALA A 32 -16.27 39.45 -4.15
CA ALA A 32 -15.42 40.55 -4.59
C ALA A 32 -14.28 40.86 -3.60
N GLU A 33 -14.47 40.51 -2.32
CA GLU A 33 -13.44 40.62 -1.28
C GLU A 33 -12.32 39.58 -1.46
N ILE A 34 -12.65 38.33 -1.83
CA ILE A 34 -11.65 37.29 -2.12
C ILE A 34 -10.89 37.60 -3.41
N ASP A 35 -11.55 38.16 -4.43
CA ASP A 35 -10.88 38.57 -5.68
C ASP A 35 -9.88 39.71 -5.50
N ALA A 36 -10.21 40.65 -4.62
CA ALA A 36 -9.33 41.76 -4.29
C ALA A 36 -8.29 41.40 -3.22
N ALA A 37 -8.36 40.21 -2.62
CA ALA A 37 -7.44 39.78 -1.59
C ALA A 37 -6.03 39.59 -2.16
N ALA A 38 -5.03 39.95 -1.36
CA ALA A 38 -3.66 39.65 -1.72
C ALA A 38 -3.45 38.13 -1.68
N TYR A 39 -2.75 37.60 -2.70
CA TYR A 39 -2.31 36.21 -2.68
C TYR A 39 -1.41 35.97 -1.45
N PRO A 40 -1.49 34.79 -0.84
CA PRO A 40 -0.66 34.45 0.31
C PRO A 40 0.82 34.44 -0.09
N ALA A 41 1.68 34.81 0.85
CA ALA A 41 3.12 34.69 0.67
C ALA A 41 3.51 33.22 0.54
N LEU A 42 4.24 32.88 -0.52
CA LEU A 42 4.79 31.54 -0.71
C LEU A 42 5.94 31.31 0.27
N VAL A 43 5.85 30.23 1.04
CA VAL A 43 6.91 29.81 1.95
C VAL A 43 7.90 28.92 1.17
N PRO A 44 9.23 29.19 1.24
CA PRO A 44 10.23 28.34 0.59
C PRO A 44 10.19 26.90 1.10
N LEU A 45 10.31 25.93 0.19
CA LEU A 45 10.26 24.51 0.52
C LEU A 45 11.62 23.96 0.96
N GLU A 46 12.72 24.55 0.51
CA GLU A 46 14.09 24.09 0.79
C GLU A 46 14.38 23.84 2.29
N PRO A 47 13.97 24.71 3.23
CA PRO A 47 14.20 24.46 4.66
C PRO A 47 13.46 23.22 5.18
N LEU A 48 12.25 22.96 4.67
CA LEU A 48 11.46 21.79 5.03
C LEU A 48 12.09 20.51 4.49
N LEU A 49 12.63 20.55 3.27
CA LEU A 49 13.35 19.41 2.68
C LEU A 49 14.66 19.12 3.44
N ALA A 50 15.40 20.15 3.82
CA ALA A 50 16.63 20.00 4.60
C ALA A 50 16.34 19.35 5.98
N GLN A 51 15.23 19.72 6.62
CA GLN A 51 14.81 19.11 7.90
C GLN A 51 14.29 17.67 7.74
N ALA A 52 13.65 17.34 6.61
CA ALA A 52 13.24 15.98 6.32
C ALA A 52 14.44 15.02 6.19
N GLN A 53 15.58 15.49 5.69
CA GLN A 53 16.79 14.67 5.58
C GLN A 53 17.40 14.28 6.94
N THR A 54 17.17 15.09 7.98
CA THR A 54 17.62 14.79 9.34
C THR A 54 16.58 14.02 10.15
N THR A 55 15.35 13.94 9.64
CA THR A 55 14.22 13.27 10.28
C THR A 55 14.04 11.88 9.68
N GLY A 56 14.78 10.91 10.21
CA GLY A 56 14.70 9.51 9.82
C GLY A 56 15.12 8.59 10.96
N PRO A 57 14.78 7.30 10.90
CA PRO A 57 15.28 6.35 11.88
C PRO A 57 16.82 6.32 11.83
N ASP A 58 17.46 6.28 13.00
CA ASP A 58 18.92 6.21 13.11
C ASP A 58 19.43 4.99 12.31
N PRO A 59 20.31 5.20 11.30
CA PRO A 59 20.76 4.12 10.43
C PRO A 59 21.49 3.02 11.20
N VAL A 60 22.23 3.37 12.25
CA VAL A 60 22.99 2.39 13.04
C VAL A 60 22.04 1.52 13.86
N GLN A 61 21.06 2.13 14.53
CA GLN A 61 20.06 1.37 15.27
C GLN A 61 19.18 0.52 14.35
N THR A 62 18.79 1.07 13.19
CA THR A 62 17.99 0.36 12.19
C THR A 62 18.73 -0.88 11.69
N GLN A 63 20.01 -0.73 11.34
CA GLN A 63 20.84 -1.85 10.89
C GLN A 63 20.95 -2.92 11.97
N GLY A 64 21.24 -2.54 13.22
CA GLY A 64 21.30 -3.48 14.33
C GLY A 64 19.99 -4.26 14.56
N ALA A 65 18.85 -3.59 14.45
CA ALA A 65 17.54 -4.22 14.57
C ALA A 65 17.27 -5.22 13.42
N LEU A 66 17.68 -4.89 12.19
CA LEU A 66 17.56 -5.77 11.04
C LEU A 66 18.46 -7.01 11.17
N ASP A 67 19.71 -6.84 11.61
CA ASP A 67 20.65 -7.95 11.81
C ASP A 67 20.18 -8.91 12.91
N ALA A 68 19.61 -8.38 14.00
CA ALA A 68 18.99 -9.18 15.05
C ALA A 68 17.78 -10.00 14.54
N ARG A 69 16.91 -9.39 13.72
CA ARG A 69 15.78 -10.10 13.11
C ARG A 69 16.24 -11.19 12.16
N LEU A 70 17.26 -10.90 11.35
CA LEU A 70 17.83 -11.83 10.38
C LEU A 70 18.43 -13.06 11.09
N SER A 71 19.17 -12.86 12.19
CA SER A 71 19.76 -13.95 12.96
C SER A 71 18.69 -14.84 13.60
N ALA A 72 17.64 -14.25 14.20
CA ALA A 72 16.51 -14.98 14.77
C ALA A 72 15.77 -15.81 13.71
N LEU A 73 15.54 -15.25 12.53
CA LEU A 73 14.87 -15.95 11.44
C LEU A 73 15.71 -17.14 10.93
N ARG A 74 17.03 -16.95 10.79
CA ARG A 74 17.95 -18.05 10.42
C ARG A 74 17.96 -19.17 11.46
N ALA A 75 18.01 -18.82 12.75
CA ALA A 75 17.95 -19.80 13.83
C ALA A 75 16.63 -20.61 13.79
N ARG A 76 15.50 -19.94 13.61
CA ARG A 76 14.20 -20.60 13.45
C ARG A 76 14.16 -21.53 12.23
N ALA A 77 14.65 -21.07 11.08
CA ALA A 77 14.71 -21.88 9.87
C ALA A 77 15.59 -23.13 10.07
N ASN A 78 16.72 -23.01 10.76
CA ASN A 78 17.56 -24.14 11.11
C ASN A 78 16.83 -25.16 11.99
N GLY A 79 16.05 -24.70 12.97
CA GLY A 79 15.21 -25.58 13.79
C GLY A 79 14.15 -26.33 12.96
N LEU A 80 13.57 -25.69 11.95
CA LEU A 80 12.53 -26.29 11.09
C LEU A 80 13.06 -27.23 10.01
N ARG A 81 14.36 -27.19 9.68
CA ARG A 81 14.96 -28.04 8.64
C ARG A 81 15.08 -29.51 9.04
N GLY A 82 14.83 -29.84 10.32
CA GLY A 82 14.80 -31.21 10.80
C GLY A 82 13.63 -32.03 10.22
N THR A 83 13.80 -33.35 10.17
CA THR A 83 12.73 -34.28 9.82
C THR A 83 11.73 -34.36 10.97
N VAL A 84 10.55 -33.75 10.81
CA VAL A 84 9.48 -33.71 11.83
C VAL A 84 8.85 -35.09 12.09
N LEU A 85 8.92 -35.99 11.10
CA LEU A 85 8.36 -37.34 11.19
C LEU A 85 9.46 -38.38 11.38
N THR A 86 9.23 -39.30 12.32
CA THR A 86 9.99 -40.54 12.42
C THR A 86 9.77 -41.42 11.18
N ASN A 87 10.69 -42.36 10.93
CA ASN A 87 10.53 -43.29 9.81
C ASN A 87 9.26 -44.14 9.93
N ALA A 88 8.89 -44.55 11.15
CA ALA A 88 7.65 -45.29 11.40
C ALA A 88 6.39 -44.47 11.05
N GLU A 89 6.38 -43.17 11.38
CA GLU A 89 5.26 -42.28 11.02
C GLU A 89 5.16 -42.07 9.51
N LYS A 90 6.30 -41.94 8.80
CA LYS A 90 6.33 -41.87 7.34
C LYS A 90 5.75 -43.13 6.70
N GLU A 91 6.10 -44.31 7.22
CA GLU A 91 5.60 -45.59 6.73
C GLU A 91 4.08 -45.71 6.93
N ARG A 92 3.58 -45.31 8.11
CA ARG A 92 2.14 -45.30 8.41
C ARG A 92 1.35 -44.39 7.47
N LEU A 93 1.86 -43.18 7.19
CA LEU A 93 1.26 -42.26 6.23
C LEU A 93 1.23 -42.82 4.81
N ARG A 94 2.33 -43.45 4.35
CA ARG A 94 2.39 -44.11 3.03
C ARG A 94 1.41 -45.27 2.90
N ALA A 95 1.17 -46.01 3.98
CA ALA A 95 0.21 -47.11 4.00
C ALA A 95 -1.24 -46.63 3.87
N GLY A 96 -1.58 -45.48 4.46
CA GLY A 96 -2.94 -44.91 4.39
C GLY A 96 -3.26 -44.13 3.11
N LEU A 97 -2.28 -43.89 2.23
CA LEU A 97 -2.46 -43.24 0.92
C LEU A 97 -2.74 -44.24 -0.23
N ARG A 98 -2.69 -45.55 0.06
CA ARG A 98 -3.07 -46.62 -0.86
C ARG A 98 -4.49 -47.07 -0.58
#